data_AF-I3UG90-F1
#
_entry.id   AF-I3UG90-F1
#
_cell.length_a   1.000
_cell.length_b   1.000
_cell.length_c   1.000
_cell.angle_alpha   90.00
_cell.angle_beta   90.00
_cell.angle_gamma   90.00
#
_symmetry.space_group_name_H-M   'P 1'
#
loop_
_entity.id
_entity.type
_entity.pdbx_description
1 polymer ?
#
loop_
_entity_poly.entity_id
_entity_poly.type
_entity_poly.pdbx_seq_one_letter_code
_entity_poly.pdbx_strand_id
1 'polypeptide(L)' 'MLDRHEGRQTHYSAKRSALAPLVDWTSKMTGFWESRFNDLEALLQRIDQ' A
#
# COMPACT_ATOMS: atom_id res chain seq x y z
N MET A 1 -5.03 42.27 -27.52
CA MET A 1 -5.23 40.81 -27.68
C MET A 1 -3.94 40.14 -27.26
N LEU A 2 -3.86 39.28 -26.27
CA LEU A 2 -4.82 38.24 -25.89
C LEU A 2 -4.72 38.03 -24.37
N ASP A 3 -5.83 38.17 -23.67
CA ASP A 3 -5.98 37.66 -22.31
C ASP A 3 -5.59 36.17 -22.31
N ARG A 4 -4.43 35.85 -21.72
CA ARG A 4 -4.04 34.46 -21.54
C ARG A 4 -4.89 33.92 -20.41
N HIS A 5 -6.02 33.31 -20.76
CA HIS A 5 -6.75 32.44 -19.85
C HIS A 5 -5.88 31.20 -19.57
N GLU A 6 -4.88 31.35 -18.71
CA GLU A 6 -4.26 30.23 -18.02
C GLU A 6 -5.34 29.65 -17.11
N GLY A 7 -6.14 28.76 -17.68
CA GLY A 7 -7.15 28.00 -16.95
C GLY A 7 -6.54 27.39 -15.69
N ARG A 8 -7.38 27.14 -14.68
CA ARG A 8 -7.01 26.56 -13.37
C ARG A 8 -6.24 25.24 -13.53
N GLN A 9 -4.93 25.31 -13.70
CA GLN A 9 -4.03 24.16 -13.67
C GLN A 9 -3.94 23.68 -12.22
N THR A 10 -4.79 22.73 -11.85
CA THR A 10 -4.68 22.06 -10.56
C THR A 10 -3.66 20.95 -10.72
N HIS A 11 -2.41 21.22 -10.31
CA HIS A 11 -1.35 20.22 -10.33
C HIS A 11 -1.60 19.20 -9.21
N TYR A 12 -2.06 18.01 -9.58
CA TYR A 12 -2.11 16.88 -8.68
C TYR A 12 -0.73 16.22 -8.63
N SER A 13 -0.15 16.13 -7.44
CA SER A 13 1.08 15.40 -7.22
C SER A 13 0.97 14.67 -5.91
N ALA A 14 1.25 13.36 -5.93
CA ALA A 14 1.32 12.57 -4.72
C ALA A 14 2.54 13.03 -3.92
N LYS A 15 2.32 13.67 -2.78
CA LYS A 15 3.38 13.99 -1.84
C LYS A 15 3.87 12.68 -1.24
N ARG A 16 5.15 12.33 -1.42
CA ARG A 16 5.74 11.10 -0.87
C ARG A 16 5.51 10.97 0.64
N SER A 17 5.53 12.09 1.37
CA SER A 17 5.19 12.13 2.80
C SER A 17 3.72 11.81 3.10
N ALA A 18 2.79 12.13 2.19
CA ALA A 18 1.37 11.78 2.34
C ALA A 18 1.09 10.29 2.09
N LEU A 19 2.06 9.54 1.54
CA LEU A 19 1.98 8.09 1.39
C LEU A 19 2.52 7.34 2.61
N ALA A 20 3.16 8.01 3.57
CA ALA A 20 3.69 7.38 4.77
C ALA A 20 2.66 6.56 5.57
N PRO A 21 1.39 7.01 5.74
CA PRO A 21 0.38 6.22 6.44
C PRO A 21 0.03 4.91 5.71
N LEU A 22 0.08 4.88 4.37
CA LEU A 22 -0.16 3.66 3.60
C LEU A 22 0.97 2.65 3.81
N VAL A 23 2.22 3.13 3.84
CA VAL A 23 3.39 2.28 4.11
C VAL A 23 3.33 1.69 5.53
N ASP A 24 3.03 2.52 6.54
CA ASP A 24 2.87 2.06 7.93
C ASP A 24 1.76 1.00 8.06
N TRP A 25 0.63 1.21 7.39
CA TRP A 25 -0.46 0.23 7.35
C TRP A 25 -0.04 -1.07 6.65
N THR A 26 0.65 -0.99 5.51
CA THR A 26 1.14 -2.19 4.81
C THR A 26 2.12 -2.98 5.68
N SER A 27 3.02 -2.32 6.40
CA SER A 27 3.94 -2.98 7.33
C SER A 27 3.22 -3.72 8.47
N LYS A 28 2.15 -3.15 9.02
CA LYS A 28 1.32 -3.83 10.03
C LYS A 28 0.60 -5.05 9.44
N MET A 29 0.15 -4.97 8.19
CA MET A 29 -0.50 -6.08 7.50
C MET A 29 0.48 -7.20 7.12
N THR A 30 1.75 -6.89 6.88
CA THR A 30 2.77 -7.92 6.61
C THR A 30 2.84 -8.93 7.76
N GLY A 31 2.96 -8.49 9.01
CA GLY A 31 3.02 -9.40 10.16
C GLY A 31 1.74 -10.24 10.34
N PHE A 32 0.58 -9.67 10.02
CA PHE A 32 -0.69 -10.42 10.00
C PHE A 32 -0.65 -11.57 8.98
N TRP A 33 -0.20 -11.30 7.76
CA TRP A 33 -0.14 -12.30 6.70
C TRP A 33 0.96 -13.35 6.92
N GLU A 34 2.12 -12.96 7.45
CA GLU A 34 3.20 -13.88 7.81
C GLU A 34 2.71 -14.96 8.78
N SER A 35 1.98 -14.58 9.84
CA SER A 35 1.40 -15.56 10.77
C SER A 35 0.45 -16.54 10.07
N ARG A 36 -0.39 -16.06 9.16
CA ARG A 36 -1.33 -16.90 8.41
C ARG A 36 -0.64 -17.85 7.45
N PHE A 37 0.45 -17.42 6.83
CA PHE A 37 1.25 -18.28 5.95
C PHE A 37 1.99 -19.36 6.74
N ASN A 38 2.54 -19.02 7.91
CA ASN A 38 3.14 -20.00 8.80
C ASN A 38 2.13 -21.07 9.25
N ASP A 39 0.91 -20.65 9.63
CA ASP A 39 -0.16 -21.58 10.00
C ASP A 39 -0.57 -22.51 8.84
N LEU A 40 -0.58 -21.97 7.61
CA LEU A 40 -0.87 -22.74 6.41
C LEU A 40 0.22 -23.76 6.11
N GLU A 41 1.49 -23.37 6.26
CA GLU A 41 2.63 -24.28 6.11
C GLU A 41 2.57 -25.42 7.13
N ALA A 42 2.28 -25.10 8.39
CA ALA A 42 2.11 -26.10 9.44
C ALA A 42 0.95 -27.07 9.13
N LEU A 43 -0.16 -26.55 8.59
CA LEU A 43 -1.29 -27.38 8.17
C LEU A 43 -0.91 -28.33 7.03
N LEU A 44 -0.21 -27.82 6.01
CA LEU A 44 0.23 -28.62 4.86
C LEU A 44 1.19 -29.73 5.28
N GLN A 45 2.17 -29.43 6.13
CA GLN A 45 3.11 -30.42 6.66
C GLN A 45 2.41 -31.53 7.44
N ARG A 46 1.32 -31.22 8.14
CA ARG A 46 0.55 -32.22 8.90
C ARG A 46 -0.30 -33.14 8.03
N ILE A 47 -0.64 -32.72 6.81
CA ILE A 47 -1.40 -33.54 5.85
C ILE A 47 -0.47 -34.47 5.06
N ASP A 48 0.79 -34.07 4.87
CA ASP A 48 1.81 -34.87 4.17
C ASP A 48 2.36 -36.04 5.03
N GLN A 49 2.14 -36.00 6.35
CA GLN A 49 2.40 -37.12 7.28
C GLN A 49 1.31 -38.18 7.25
#